data_AF-A0A7L2PL63-F1
#
_entry.id   AF-A0A7L2PL63-F1
#
_cell.length_a   1.000
_cell.length_b   1.000
_cell.length_c   1.000
_cell.angle_alpha   90.00
_cell.angle_beta   90.00
_cell.angle_gamma   90.00
#
_symmetry.space_group_name_H-M   'P 1'
#
loop_
_entity.id
_entity.type
_entity.pdbx_description
1 polymer ?
#
loop_
_entity_poly.entity_id
_entity_poly.type
_entity_poly.pdbx_seq_one_letter_code
_entity_poly.pdbx_strand_id
1 'polypeptide(L)'
;IYSTITICYVLFCFTDIKTFLLYNKVNRLCLEASIAQSVRTATCNQDNESQKFRWITDHQLMSVKLKLCLGVPLKKDQAMITLYPCNQKSELQWWECRNESLLAIQGEDLFFSPGNEEHDNVLLKKELSEKNKWNIYGATDVLCSQGYEEIFTLLGNAFGAPCVFPFMYQQQWWAECTAAGRADGWLWCATTADYDTEQRYGFCPFGDKDSTWTTDLSTNVHYQINSDSALTWHQARKSCQQQNAELLSITDIHEQTYLKELTEDTDSALWIGLNRLDLSSGWEWIGGSPFQYLNWAPGSPSPESGKLCAVLNPETKAKWQNWECDQKLGYICKKRNFTLVPSGDPGPVTCPDGWVPYVDHCYKIFRDSKGWEGALTSCQKEGSHLASIQSLEEHSFMVSQLGYKLTDKLWIGLNDRKVQMYFEWSDGAPVTYTKWHLGEPSTTNNRPEDCVLIKGQNGYWADHVCEKKAGYICKRKATSQTVGEKESSLAGCKKGWRRYGTYCYFIGHVPATFSEANTTCEGEEGYLATVESRYEQAYLTSLVGLRPEKYFWLGLSDVQDQGTFSWAGGEAVSFTHWDAGMPG
;
A
#
# COMPACT_ATOMS: atom_id res chain seq x y z
N ILE A 1 -11.56 39.71 -24.68
CA ILE A 1 -10.27 39.61 -23.96
C ILE A 1 -10.45 38.51 -22.92
N TYR A 2 -10.30 37.26 -23.35
CA TYR A 2 -10.35 36.08 -22.47
C TYR A 2 -8.98 35.41 -22.59
N SER A 3 -8.22 35.45 -21.51
CA SER A 3 -6.87 34.93 -21.44
C SER A 3 -6.94 33.43 -21.19
N THR A 4 -6.64 32.63 -22.21
CA THR A 4 -6.32 31.21 -22.10
C THR A 4 -4.99 31.07 -21.36
N ILE A 5 -5.05 30.59 -20.12
CA ILE A 5 -3.88 30.10 -19.40
C ILE A 5 -3.62 28.68 -19.89
N THR A 6 -2.71 28.55 -20.85
CA THR A 6 -2.11 27.27 -21.23
C THR A 6 -1.18 26.85 -20.10
N ILE A 7 -1.64 25.94 -19.24
CA ILE A 7 -0.78 25.25 -18.28
C ILE A 7 0.05 24.25 -19.08
N CYS A 8 1.30 24.60 -19.36
CA CYS A 8 2.30 23.64 -19.82
C CYS A 8 2.47 22.57 -18.76
N TYR A 9 1.97 21.36 -19.02
CA TYR A 9 2.45 20.16 -18.36
C TYR A 9 3.93 20.02 -18.71
N VAL A 10 4.81 20.38 -17.77
CA VAL A 10 6.18 19.92 -17.77
C VAL A 10 6.08 18.40 -17.68
N LEU A 11 6.41 17.71 -18.78
CA LEU A 11 6.75 16.30 -18.75
C LEU A 11 7.80 16.12 -17.66
N PHE A 12 7.40 15.57 -16.52
CA PHE A 12 8.35 14.90 -15.65
C PHE A 12 8.89 13.73 -16.47
N CYS A 13 10.07 13.93 -17.08
CA CYS A 13 10.95 12.82 -17.38
C CYS A 13 11.07 12.00 -16.09
N PHE A 14 10.78 10.71 -16.16
CA PHE A 14 11.10 9.76 -15.10
C PHE A 14 12.61 9.85 -14.83
N THR A 15 13.01 10.68 -13.86
CA THR A 15 14.34 10.58 -13.27
C THR A 15 14.31 9.35 -12.40
N ASP A 16 15.03 8.32 -12.84
CA ASP A 16 15.28 7.07 -12.13
C ASP A 16 15.60 7.36 -10.65
N ILE A 17 14.63 7.14 -9.76
CA ILE A 17 14.72 7.49 -8.32
C ILE A 17 15.78 6.60 -7.60
N LYS A 18 16.39 5.65 -8.31
CA LYS A 18 17.32 4.66 -7.75
C LYS A 18 18.75 5.17 -7.54
N THR A 19 19.10 6.29 -8.15
CA THR A 19 20.46 6.84 -8.09
C THR A 19 20.46 8.23 -7.46
N PHE A 20 21.32 8.45 -6.48
CA PHE A 20 21.32 9.68 -5.67
C PHE A 20 22.73 10.18 -5.36
N LEU A 21 22.81 11.44 -4.92
CA LEU A 21 24.03 12.08 -4.44
C LEU A 21 23.98 12.16 -2.90
N LEU A 22 25.04 11.70 -2.23
CA LEU A 22 25.17 11.87 -0.78
C LEU A 22 25.66 13.29 -0.45
N TYR A 23 24.81 14.06 0.22
CA TYR A 23 25.03 15.45 0.57
C TYR A 23 25.24 15.64 2.07
N ASN A 24 26.31 16.36 2.42
CA ASN A 24 26.58 16.78 3.78
C ASN A 24 26.11 18.22 4.00
N LYS A 25 25.06 18.41 4.82
CA LYS A 25 24.46 19.74 5.09
C LYS A 25 25.44 20.71 5.76
N VAL A 26 26.33 20.20 6.62
CA VAL A 26 27.28 21.03 7.38
C VAL A 26 28.34 21.60 6.46
N ASN A 27 28.97 20.75 5.65
CA ASN A 27 30.03 21.17 4.74
C ASN A 27 29.50 21.75 3.42
N ARG A 28 28.22 21.51 3.09
CA ARG A 28 27.58 21.85 1.81
C ARG A 28 28.25 21.23 0.59
N LEU A 29 28.78 20.02 0.76
CA LEU A 29 29.48 19.26 -0.28
C LEU A 29 28.80 17.89 -0.51
N CYS A 30 29.02 17.34 -1.69
CA CYS A 30 28.57 16.01 -2.08
C CYS A 30 29.74 15.03 -2.13
N LEU A 31 29.44 13.75 -1.88
CA LEU A 31 30.40 12.67 -2.02
C LEU A 31 30.79 12.49 -3.50
N GLU A 32 32.08 12.30 -3.76
CA GLU A 32 32.65 12.07 -5.08
C GLU A 32 33.64 10.90 -5.03
N ALA A 33 33.45 9.93 -5.92
CA ALA A 33 34.38 8.83 -6.14
C ALA A 33 34.87 8.83 -7.59
N SER A 34 35.98 9.53 -7.83
CA SER A 34 36.61 9.60 -9.16
C SER A 34 37.57 8.44 -9.43
N ILE A 35 38.22 7.91 -8.38
CA ILE A 35 39.10 6.73 -8.41
C ILE A 35 38.83 5.84 -7.20
N ALA A 36 39.16 4.55 -7.26
CA ALA A 36 38.78 3.59 -6.22
C ALA A 36 39.41 3.89 -4.84
N GLN A 37 40.65 4.38 -4.82
CA GLN A 37 41.42 4.62 -3.59
C GLN A 37 41.14 5.97 -2.93
N SER A 38 40.33 6.83 -3.55
CA SER A 38 40.02 8.15 -3.01
C SER A 38 38.56 8.49 -3.23
N VAL A 39 37.81 8.42 -2.13
CA VAL A 39 36.43 8.88 -2.02
C VAL A 39 36.46 10.13 -1.17
N ARG A 40 36.07 11.26 -1.75
CA ARG A 40 36.23 12.59 -1.17
C ARG A 40 34.93 13.39 -1.25
N THR A 41 34.91 14.59 -0.70
CA THR A 41 33.80 15.53 -0.89
C THR A 41 34.16 16.62 -1.89
N ALA A 42 33.21 16.99 -2.75
CA ALA A 42 33.35 18.03 -3.76
C ALA A 42 32.05 18.83 -3.91
N THR A 43 32.08 19.93 -4.67
CA THR A 43 30.88 20.71 -5.00
C THR A 43 29.84 19.83 -5.71
N CYS A 44 28.58 19.91 -5.27
CA CYS A 44 27.49 19.07 -5.78
C CYS A 44 27.16 19.36 -7.25
N ASN A 45 27.09 18.30 -8.06
CA ASN A 45 26.70 18.35 -9.46
C ASN A 45 25.91 17.09 -9.85
N GLN A 46 24.61 17.23 -10.12
CA GLN A 46 23.72 16.11 -10.46
C GLN A 46 24.11 15.38 -11.76
N ASP A 47 24.78 16.07 -12.70
CA ASP A 47 25.22 15.48 -13.97
C ASP A 47 26.55 14.71 -13.83
N ASN A 48 27.24 14.86 -12.69
CA ASN A 48 28.53 14.22 -12.47
C ASN A 48 28.36 12.76 -12.00
N GLU A 49 28.60 11.81 -12.91
CA GLU A 49 28.57 10.37 -12.63
C GLU A 49 29.47 9.95 -11.45
N SER A 50 30.58 10.65 -11.18
CA SER A 50 31.45 10.36 -10.03
C SER A 50 30.74 10.59 -8.68
N GLN A 51 29.67 11.37 -8.64
CA GLN A 51 28.91 11.69 -7.43
C GLN A 51 27.64 10.85 -7.27
N LYS A 52 27.35 9.99 -8.25
CA LYS A 52 26.17 9.14 -8.26
C LYS A 52 26.44 7.83 -7.52
N PHE A 53 25.60 7.55 -6.54
CA PHE A 53 25.60 6.33 -5.74
C PHE A 53 24.21 5.69 -5.75
N ARG A 54 24.17 4.39 -5.44
CA ARG A 54 22.94 3.65 -5.27
C ARG A 54 23.12 2.51 -4.29
N TRP A 55 22.04 2.14 -3.63
CA TRP A 55 21.99 0.88 -2.90
C TRP A 55 21.87 -0.29 -3.88
N ILE A 56 22.60 -1.37 -3.62
CA ILE A 56 22.55 -2.63 -4.39
C ILE A 56 22.12 -3.82 -3.53
N THR A 57 22.12 -3.65 -2.21
CA THR A 57 21.48 -4.49 -1.19
C THR A 57 21.01 -3.56 -0.08
N ASP A 58 20.30 -4.08 0.92
CA ASP A 58 19.84 -3.30 2.09
C ASP A 58 21.00 -2.64 2.89
N HIS A 59 22.24 -3.03 2.62
CA HIS A 59 23.41 -2.62 3.37
C HIS A 59 24.63 -2.27 2.50
N GLN A 60 24.61 -2.47 1.17
CA GLN A 60 25.74 -2.13 0.29
C GLN A 60 25.43 -0.92 -0.57
N LEU A 61 26.34 0.07 -0.52
CA LEU A 61 26.29 1.30 -1.31
C LEU A 61 27.36 1.25 -2.41
N MET A 62 26.96 1.41 -3.67
CA MET A 62 27.82 1.32 -4.84
C MET A 62 28.00 2.67 -5.52
N SER A 63 29.22 2.96 -5.99
CA SER A 63 29.49 4.06 -6.93
C SER A 63 29.05 3.68 -8.34
N VAL A 64 28.18 4.48 -8.97
CA VAL A 64 27.67 4.21 -10.33
C VAL A 64 28.76 4.34 -11.38
N LYS A 65 29.65 5.35 -11.27
CA LYS A 65 30.77 5.51 -12.19
C LYS A 65 31.74 4.33 -12.15
N LEU A 66 32.13 3.89 -10.96
CA LEU A 66 33.22 2.92 -10.78
C LEU A 66 32.76 1.47 -10.65
N LYS A 67 31.47 1.21 -10.37
CA LYS A 67 30.89 -0.14 -10.21
C LYS A 67 31.57 -0.91 -9.06
N LEU A 68 31.92 -0.18 -8.02
CA LEU A 68 32.56 -0.68 -6.82
C LEU A 68 31.76 -0.22 -5.60
N CYS A 69 31.86 -0.99 -4.52
CA CYS A 69 31.12 -0.77 -3.29
C CYS A 69 31.97 -0.02 -2.27
N LEU A 70 31.33 0.91 -1.56
CA LEU A 70 31.93 1.58 -0.42
C LEU A 70 32.19 0.57 0.68
N GLY A 71 33.42 0.62 1.20
CA GLY A 71 33.82 -0.24 2.29
C GLY A 71 35.05 0.29 3.00
N VAL A 72 35.49 -0.48 3.99
CA VAL A 72 36.62 -0.13 4.83
C VAL A 72 37.63 -1.28 4.91
N PRO A 73 38.92 -1.00 5.11
CA PRO A 73 39.91 -2.05 5.28
C PRO A 73 39.75 -2.78 6.63
N LEU A 74 39.27 -2.07 7.66
CA LEU A 74 38.94 -2.60 8.98
C LEU A 74 37.93 -1.69 9.70
N LYS A 75 37.11 -2.25 10.61
CA LYS A 75 36.18 -1.48 11.45
C LYS A 75 36.94 -0.81 12.61
N LYS A 76 37.65 0.28 12.32
CA LYS A 76 38.39 1.07 13.32
C LYS A 76 38.24 2.57 13.08
N ASP A 77 38.30 3.35 14.15
CA ASP A 77 38.37 4.80 14.09
C ASP A 77 39.53 5.28 13.18
N GLN A 78 39.27 6.33 12.40
CA GLN A 78 40.14 6.90 11.37
C GLN A 78 40.44 5.97 10.18
N ALA A 79 39.74 4.84 10.03
CA ALA A 79 39.87 4.01 8.83
C ALA A 79 39.35 4.77 7.60
N MET A 80 40.14 4.77 6.53
CA MET A 80 39.76 5.40 5.26
C MET A 80 38.65 4.59 4.58
N ILE A 81 37.59 5.29 4.14
CA ILE A 81 36.51 4.69 3.39
C ILE A 81 36.85 4.83 1.90
N THR A 82 36.93 3.70 1.22
CA THR A 82 37.31 3.62 -0.20
C THR A 82 36.38 2.65 -0.94
N LEU A 83 36.68 2.39 -2.20
CA LEU A 83 35.87 1.50 -3.04
C LEU A 83 36.55 0.15 -3.26
N TYR A 84 35.78 -0.91 -3.09
CA TYR A 84 36.19 -2.30 -3.21
C TYR A 84 35.28 -3.04 -4.21
N PRO A 85 35.74 -4.17 -4.79
CA PRO A 85 34.84 -5.06 -5.50
C PRO A 85 33.66 -5.45 -4.61
N CYS A 86 32.45 -5.31 -5.14
CA CYS A 86 31.22 -5.58 -4.40
C CYS A 86 31.17 -7.05 -4.00
N ASN A 87 31.10 -7.32 -2.69
CA ASN A 87 31.01 -8.66 -2.15
C ASN A 87 29.93 -8.70 -1.07
N GLN A 88 28.81 -9.35 -1.36
CA GLN A 88 27.66 -9.46 -0.46
C GLN A 88 28.00 -10.11 0.88
N LYS A 89 29.06 -10.92 0.97
CA LYS A 89 29.49 -11.59 2.21
C LYS A 89 30.46 -10.74 3.04
N SER A 90 30.83 -9.56 2.58
CA SER A 90 31.83 -8.71 3.24
C SER A 90 31.17 -7.75 4.21
N GLU A 91 31.23 -8.05 5.51
CA GLU A 91 30.74 -7.16 6.57
C GLU A 91 31.44 -5.79 6.60
N LEU A 92 32.58 -5.67 5.93
CA LEU A 92 33.32 -4.41 5.77
C LEU A 92 32.70 -3.47 4.73
N GLN A 93 31.67 -3.92 4.02
CA GLN A 93 30.90 -3.15 3.04
C GLN A 93 29.44 -2.96 3.47
N TRP A 94 29.09 -3.39 4.68
CA TRP A 94 27.73 -3.31 5.20
C TRP A 94 27.56 -2.02 5.99
N TRP A 95 26.69 -1.16 5.49
CA TRP A 95 26.31 0.11 6.07
C TRP A 95 24.89 0.00 6.62
N GLU A 96 24.64 0.71 7.71
CA GLU A 96 23.32 0.81 8.29
C GLU A 96 22.98 2.27 8.59
N CYS A 97 21.69 2.50 8.61
CA CYS A 97 21.08 3.79 8.86
C CYS A 97 20.64 3.87 10.32
N ARG A 98 21.11 4.88 11.04
CA ARG A 98 20.70 5.17 12.42
C ARG A 98 20.10 6.57 12.49
N ASN A 99 18.96 6.71 13.19
CA ASN A 99 18.26 7.99 13.34
C ASN A 99 18.07 8.73 11.99
N GLU A 100 17.65 7.97 10.96
CA GLU A 100 17.28 8.42 9.60
C GLU A 100 18.37 9.07 8.72
N SER A 101 19.40 9.71 9.28
CA SER A 101 20.47 10.39 8.51
C SER A 101 21.90 9.96 8.86
N LEU A 102 22.10 9.22 9.95
CA LEU A 102 23.45 8.78 10.33
C LEU A 102 23.77 7.48 9.61
N LEU A 103 24.80 7.53 8.77
CA LEU A 103 25.32 6.35 8.11
C LEU A 103 26.46 5.78 8.96
N ALA A 104 26.33 4.53 9.38
CA ALA A 104 27.32 3.82 10.19
C ALA A 104 27.71 2.50 9.52
N ILE A 105 28.91 1.98 9.85
CA ILE A 105 29.24 0.61 9.48
C ILE A 105 28.45 -0.36 10.37
N GLN A 106 27.85 -1.39 9.79
CA GLN A 106 26.95 -2.29 10.49
C GLN A 106 27.64 -3.00 11.66
N GLY A 107 26.99 -2.98 12.82
CA GLY A 107 27.42 -3.66 14.04
C GLY A 107 28.44 -2.90 14.90
N GLU A 108 28.85 -1.68 14.53
CA GLU A 108 29.80 -0.88 15.30
C GLU A 108 29.37 0.59 15.41
N ASP A 109 29.79 1.29 16.47
CA ASP A 109 29.57 2.74 16.64
C ASP A 109 30.64 3.56 15.88
N LEU A 110 30.74 3.32 14.57
CA LEU A 110 31.68 4.00 13.67
C LEU A 110 30.92 4.61 12.49
N PHE A 111 30.97 5.95 12.41
CA PHE A 111 30.13 6.73 11.52
C PHE A 111 30.87 7.20 10.27
N PHE A 112 30.15 7.21 9.14
CA PHE A 112 30.61 7.75 7.88
C PHE A 112 30.79 9.26 8.00
N SER A 113 32.04 9.73 7.90
CA SER A 113 32.38 11.14 8.16
C SER A 113 33.05 11.79 6.96
N PRO A 114 32.75 13.06 6.66
CA PRO A 114 33.56 13.83 5.74
C PRO A 114 34.96 14.04 6.33
N GLY A 115 35.92 14.28 5.43
CA GLY A 115 37.24 14.75 5.82
C GLY A 115 37.22 16.13 6.49
N ASN A 116 38.38 16.64 6.88
CA ASN A 116 38.48 17.90 7.62
C ASN A 116 38.39 19.10 6.68
N GLU A 117 38.95 18.99 5.48
CA GLU A 117 38.95 19.99 4.41
C GLU A 117 38.24 19.50 3.14
N GLU A 118 37.95 20.42 2.22
CA GLU A 118 37.41 20.07 0.89
C GLU A 118 38.45 19.22 0.12
N HIS A 119 38.02 18.14 -0.52
CA HIS A 119 38.85 17.09 -1.15
C HIS A 119 39.55 16.09 -0.22
N ASP A 120 39.42 16.21 1.10
CA ASP A 120 39.87 15.15 1.99
C ASP A 120 39.05 13.87 1.80
N ASN A 121 39.70 12.73 2.03
CA ASN A 121 39.01 11.45 1.99
C ASN A 121 38.00 11.32 3.13
N VAL A 122 36.91 10.60 2.85
CA VAL A 122 35.97 10.18 3.88
C VAL A 122 36.56 9.09 4.79
N LEU A 123 36.18 9.15 6.07
CA LEU A 123 36.77 8.35 7.14
C LEU A 123 35.67 7.78 8.04
N LEU A 124 35.95 6.64 8.67
CA LEU A 124 35.21 6.22 9.85
C LEU A 124 35.64 7.06 11.05
N LYS A 125 34.67 7.64 11.77
CA LYS A 125 34.92 8.30 13.06
C LYS A 125 34.04 7.70 14.14
N LYS A 126 34.61 7.54 15.33
CA LYS A 126 33.87 7.13 16.54
C LYS A 126 33.08 8.28 17.15
N GLU A 127 33.55 9.51 16.98
CA GLU A 127 32.88 10.69 17.51
C GLU A 127 31.60 10.99 16.71
N LEU A 128 30.48 11.07 17.42
CA LEU A 128 29.20 11.48 16.85
C LEU A 128 29.14 13.01 16.78
N SER A 129 28.86 13.53 15.59
CA SER A 129 28.73 14.95 15.31
C SER A 129 27.69 15.19 14.22
N GLU A 130 27.22 16.44 14.07
CA GLU A 130 26.33 16.82 12.97
C GLU A 130 26.95 16.58 11.58
N LYS A 131 28.29 16.52 11.49
CA LYS A 131 28.99 16.20 10.23
C LYS A 131 28.80 14.75 9.80
N ASN A 132 28.35 13.85 10.69
CA ASN A 132 28.06 12.46 10.37
C ASN A 132 26.72 12.25 9.67
N LYS A 133 25.88 13.30 9.62
CA LYS A 133 24.56 13.22 8.99
C LYS A 133 24.65 13.48 7.50
N TRP A 134 24.15 12.54 6.71
CA TRP A 134 24.10 12.60 5.26
C TRP A 134 22.65 12.62 4.78
N ASN A 135 22.39 13.36 3.71
CA ASN A 135 21.08 13.49 3.10
C ASN A 135 21.17 13.25 1.60
N ILE A 136 20.03 13.08 0.94
CA ILE A 136 19.98 13.06 -0.51
C ILE A 136 19.99 14.50 -1.03
N TYR A 137 20.88 14.80 -1.97
CA TYR A 137 20.97 16.13 -2.56
C TYR A 137 19.67 16.52 -3.29
N GLY A 138 19.14 17.71 -2.99
CA GLY A 138 17.97 18.26 -3.67
C GLY A 138 16.61 17.71 -3.21
N ALA A 139 16.59 16.78 -2.25
CA ALA A 139 15.37 16.27 -1.64
C ALA A 139 15.22 16.76 -0.20
N THR A 140 13.99 16.86 0.30
CA THR A 140 13.69 16.92 1.74
C THR A 140 13.99 15.60 2.45
N ASP A 141 14.21 14.55 1.65
CA ASP A 141 14.34 13.17 2.05
C ASP A 141 15.68 12.89 2.75
N VAL A 142 15.58 12.03 3.76
CA VAL A 142 16.70 11.53 4.53
C VAL A 142 17.39 10.41 3.76
N LEU A 143 18.70 10.21 3.92
CA LEU A 143 19.44 9.18 3.17
C LEU A 143 18.78 7.80 3.25
N CYS A 144 18.19 7.50 4.40
CA CYS A 144 17.64 6.20 4.73
C CYS A 144 16.20 6.00 4.26
N SER A 145 15.56 7.01 3.68
CA SER A 145 14.24 6.83 3.05
C SER A 145 14.35 6.14 1.69
N GLN A 146 15.51 6.20 1.04
CA GLN A 146 15.81 5.46 -0.19
C GLN A 146 16.47 4.13 0.16
N GLY A 147 15.66 3.12 0.47
CA GLY A 147 16.12 1.75 0.66
C GLY A 147 16.47 1.07 -0.65
N TYR A 148 17.21 -0.04 -0.58
CA TYR A 148 17.34 -0.94 -1.72
C TYR A 148 15.99 -1.59 -2.04
N GLU A 149 15.65 -1.61 -3.31
CA GLU A 149 14.53 -2.39 -3.81
C GLU A 149 15.03 -3.33 -4.91
N GLU A 150 14.85 -4.64 -4.68
CA GLU A 150 15.13 -5.68 -5.67
C GLU A 150 14.36 -5.42 -6.96
N ILE A 151 15.01 -5.58 -8.12
CA ILE A 151 14.34 -5.41 -9.42
C ILE A 151 14.02 -6.79 -9.99
N PHE A 152 12.75 -7.19 -9.96
CA PHE A 152 12.34 -8.49 -10.51
C PHE A 152 12.33 -8.44 -12.03
N THR A 153 13.01 -9.42 -12.64
CA THR A 153 13.09 -9.49 -14.10
C THR A 153 11.82 -10.08 -14.72
N LEU A 154 11.58 -9.74 -15.99
CA LEU A 154 10.52 -10.30 -16.82
C LEU A 154 11.13 -11.20 -17.90
N LEU A 155 10.43 -12.28 -18.27
CA LEU A 155 10.86 -13.27 -19.27
C LEU A 155 12.30 -13.77 -18.98
N GLY A 156 13.11 -13.97 -20.03
CA GLY A 156 14.49 -14.40 -19.91
C GLY A 156 14.63 -15.86 -19.52
N ASN A 157 15.78 -16.23 -18.94
CA ASN A 157 16.09 -17.61 -18.53
C ASN A 157 16.38 -17.73 -17.03
N ALA A 158 16.05 -16.69 -16.27
CA ALA A 158 16.29 -16.59 -14.84
C ALA A 158 15.00 -16.71 -13.99
N PHE A 159 13.88 -17.08 -14.62
CA PHE A 159 12.61 -17.33 -13.94
C PHE A 159 12.13 -16.17 -13.04
N GLY A 160 12.35 -14.93 -13.49
CA GLY A 160 11.97 -13.72 -12.75
C GLY A 160 12.88 -13.36 -11.58
N ALA A 161 14.04 -14.03 -11.41
CA ALA A 161 15.01 -13.68 -10.38
C ALA A 161 15.39 -12.17 -10.43
N PRO A 162 15.71 -11.56 -9.29
CA PRO A 162 16.03 -10.15 -9.24
C PRO A 162 17.37 -9.84 -9.91
N CYS A 163 17.50 -8.62 -10.44
CA CYS A 163 18.75 -8.12 -10.97
C CYS A 163 19.86 -8.11 -9.91
N VAL A 164 21.07 -8.50 -10.31
CA VAL A 164 22.27 -8.37 -9.47
C VAL A 164 23.11 -7.21 -10.01
N PHE A 165 23.37 -6.21 -9.16
CA PHE A 165 24.24 -5.09 -9.50
C PHE A 165 25.47 -5.03 -8.58
N PRO A 166 26.65 -4.69 -9.12
CA PRO A 166 26.95 -4.63 -10.55
C PRO A 166 27.07 -6.04 -11.14
N PHE A 167 26.90 -6.17 -12.46
CA PHE A 167 27.14 -7.43 -13.18
C PHE A 167 28.11 -7.25 -14.34
N MET A 168 28.84 -8.31 -14.69
CA MET A 168 29.81 -8.33 -15.79
C MET A 168 29.17 -8.86 -17.07
N TYR A 169 29.30 -8.12 -18.17
CA TYR A 169 28.94 -8.54 -19.53
C TYR A 169 29.97 -8.02 -20.53
N GLN A 170 30.50 -8.90 -21.36
CA GLN A 170 31.61 -8.64 -22.30
C GLN A 170 32.82 -7.99 -21.61
N GLN A 171 33.21 -8.51 -20.44
CA GLN A 171 34.30 -8.00 -19.60
C GLN A 171 34.09 -6.55 -19.12
N GLN A 172 32.87 -6.01 -19.20
CA GLN A 172 32.51 -4.69 -18.72
C GLN A 172 31.48 -4.80 -17.59
N TRP A 173 31.66 -4.00 -16.54
CA TRP A 173 30.73 -3.94 -15.40
C TRP A 173 29.60 -2.93 -15.64
N TRP A 174 28.37 -3.38 -15.37
CA TRP A 174 27.15 -2.61 -15.48
C TRP A 174 26.55 -2.33 -14.10
N ALA A 175 26.15 -1.08 -13.85
CA ALA A 175 25.53 -0.63 -12.60
C ALA A 175 24.00 -0.57 -12.64
N GLU A 176 23.43 -0.70 -13.84
CA GLU A 176 22.03 -0.47 -14.16
C GLU A 176 21.61 -1.41 -15.29
N CYS A 177 20.31 -1.46 -15.57
CA CYS A 177 19.81 -2.18 -16.73
C CYS A 177 20.38 -1.60 -18.02
N THR A 178 20.67 -2.45 -18.99
CA THR A 178 21.34 -2.04 -20.23
C THR A 178 20.63 -2.58 -21.45
N ALA A 179 20.71 -1.87 -22.58
CA ALA A 179 20.33 -2.37 -23.89
C ALA A 179 21.53 -2.96 -24.66
N ALA A 180 22.72 -2.99 -24.05
CA ALA A 180 23.93 -3.50 -24.69
C ALA A 180 23.75 -4.94 -25.19
N GLY A 181 24.31 -5.23 -26.36
CA GLY A 181 24.16 -6.53 -27.00
C GLY A 181 22.81 -6.77 -27.69
N ARG A 182 21.90 -5.79 -27.68
CA ARG A 182 20.57 -5.91 -28.32
C ARG A 182 20.30 -4.77 -29.30
N ALA A 183 19.69 -5.12 -30.44
CA ALA A 183 19.27 -4.14 -31.44
C ALA A 183 17.84 -3.62 -31.22
N ASP A 184 17.03 -4.33 -30.41
CA ASP A 184 15.65 -3.97 -30.11
C ASP A 184 15.50 -2.92 -29.01
N GLY A 185 16.60 -2.53 -28.36
CA GLY A 185 16.61 -1.52 -27.30
C GLY A 185 15.94 -1.96 -25.98
N TRP A 186 15.65 -3.25 -25.80
CA TRP A 186 15.09 -3.75 -24.53
C TRP A 186 16.15 -3.70 -23.43
N LEU A 187 15.79 -3.09 -22.30
CA LEU A 187 16.63 -3.05 -21.12
C LEU A 187 16.62 -4.42 -20.42
N TRP A 188 17.79 -4.94 -20.12
CA TRP A 188 17.97 -6.20 -19.42
C TRP A 188 19.04 -6.08 -18.33
N CYS A 189 19.04 -7.02 -17.40
CA CYS A 189 20.06 -7.14 -16.38
C CYS A 189 20.43 -8.62 -16.19
N ALA A 190 21.63 -8.87 -15.70
CA ALA A 190 21.98 -10.19 -15.21
C ALA A 190 21.34 -10.45 -13.84
N THR A 191 21.07 -11.71 -13.55
CA THR A 191 20.60 -12.18 -12.24
C THR A 191 21.72 -12.86 -11.44
N THR A 192 22.95 -12.76 -11.94
CA THR A 192 24.19 -13.21 -11.33
C THR A 192 25.27 -12.15 -11.56
N ALA A 193 26.34 -12.17 -10.76
CA ALA A 193 27.39 -11.16 -10.86
C ALA A 193 28.25 -11.31 -12.13
N ASP A 194 28.44 -12.53 -12.64
CA ASP A 194 29.19 -12.82 -13.86
C ASP A 194 28.29 -13.46 -14.92
N TYR A 195 27.71 -12.61 -15.78
CA TYR A 195 26.86 -13.07 -16.87
C TYR A 195 27.66 -13.75 -17.99
N ASP A 196 28.92 -13.35 -18.20
CA ASP A 196 29.76 -13.95 -19.25
C ASP A 196 29.94 -15.47 -19.02
N THR A 197 30.00 -15.88 -17.75
CA THR A 197 30.09 -17.28 -17.34
C THR A 197 28.71 -17.93 -17.17
N GLU A 198 27.80 -17.32 -16.43
CA GLU A 198 26.56 -17.98 -16.00
C GLU A 198 25.38 -17.81 -16.98
N GLN A 199 25.42 -16.78 -17.82
CA GLN A 199 24.43 -16.48 -18.85
C GLN A 199 22.98 -16.41 -18.34
N ARG A 200 22.79 -15.99 -17.08
CA ARG A 200 21.46 -15.82 -16.45
C ARG A 200 21.01 -14.37 -16.51
N TYR A 201 19.88 -14.12 -17.17
CA TYR A 201 19.33 -12.78 -17.33
C TYR A 201 17.81 -12.75 -17.38
N GLY A 202 17.27 -11.54 -17.27
CA GLY A 202 15.91 -11.23 -17.68
C GLY A 202 15.77 -9.74 -18.00
N PHE A 203 14.59 -9.34 -18.45
CA PHE A 203 14.32 -7.97 -18.87
C PHE A 203 13.88 -7.12 -17.69
N CYS A 204 14.34 -5.88 -17.65
CA CYS A 204 13.97 -4.97 -16.59
C CYS A 204 12.54 -4.43 -16.83
N PRO A 205 11.74 -4.24 -15.76
CA PRO A 205 10.35 -3.80 -15.86
C PRO A 205 10.17 -2.31 -16.25
N PHE A 206 11.27 -1.59 -16.54
CA PHE A 206 11.30 -0.13 -16.77
C PHE A 206 11.52 0.22 -18.25
N GLY A 207 10.68 -0.32 -19.13
CA GLY A 207 10.71 -0.01 -20.56
C GLY A 207 9.35 0.47 -21.04
N ASP A 208 9.32 1.57 -21.79
CA ASP A 208 8.12 2.20 -22.40
C ASP A 208 7.49 1.33 -23.52
N LYS A 209 7.84 0.04 -23.58
CA LYS A 209 7.35 -0.91 -24.57
C LYS A 209 6.27 -1.77 -23.93
N ASP A 210 5.03 -1.32 -24.11
CA ASP A 210 3.77 -1.99 -23.75
C ASP A 210 3.61 -3.43 -24.31
N SER A 211 4.60 -3.98 -25.03
CA SER A 211 4.51 -5.27 -25.71
C SER A 211 4.40 -6.49 -24.78
N THR A 212 4.65 -6.35 -23.48
CA THR A 212 4.44 -7.43 -22.50
C THR A 212 3.04 -7.40 -21.88
N TRP A 213 2.26 -6.34 -22.15
CA TRP A 213 0.92 -6.18 -21.65
C TRP A 213 -0.10 -6.48 -22.74
N THR A 214 -1.17 -7.16 -22.35
CA THR A 214 -2.33 -7.40 -23.21
C THR A 214 -3.49 -6.56 -22.69
N THR A 215 -4.11 -5.78 -23.57
CA THR A 215 -5.22 -4.88 -23.22
C THR A 215 -6.56 -5.51 -23.59
N ASP A 216 -7.47 -5.57 -22.63
CA ASP A 216 -8.89 -5.77 -22.93
C ASP A 216 -9.47 -4.45 -23.45
N LEU A 217 -9.74 -4.39 -24.76
CA LEU A 217 -10.26 -3.19 -25.42
C LEU A 217 -11.65 -2.77 -24.94
N SER A 218 -12.42 -3.67 -24.33
CA SER A 218 -13.76 -3.37 -23.83
C SER A 218 -13.75 -2.62 -22.50
N THR A 219 -12.77 -2.93 -21.64
CA THR A 219 -12.64 -2.35 -20.29
C THR A 219 -11.46 -1.38 -20.17
N ASN A 220 -10.57 -1.36 -21.17
CA ASN A 220 -9.28 -0.64 -21.17
C ASN A 220 -8.37 -1.02 -19.98
N VAL A 221 -8.47 -2.28 -19.54
CA VAL A 221 -7.63 -2.86 -18.49
C VAL A 221 -6.48 -3.64 -19.13
N HIS A 222 -5.29 -3.53 -18.54
CA HIS A 222 -4.07 -4.15 -19.05
C HIS A 222 -3.65 -5.29 -18.13
N TYR A 223 -3.28 -6.42 -18.72
CA TYR A 223 -2.83 -7.63 -18.01
C TYR A 223 -1.45 -8.06 -18.49
N GLN A 224 -0.61 -8.53 -17.59
CA GLN A 224 0.69 -9.13 -17.91
C GLN A 224 0.78 -10.52 -17.29
N ILE A 225 0.98 -11.53 -18.13
CA ILE A 225 1.03 -12.94 -17.71
C ILE A 225 2.50 -13.38 -17.69
N ASN A 226 3.03 -13.63 -16.51
CA ASN A 226 4.42 -14.02 -16.28
C ASN A 226 4.49 -15.52 -15.94
N SER A 227 4.13 -16.39 -16.89
CA SER A 227 4.07 -17.85 -16.70
C SER A 227 5.43 -18.51 -16.49
N ASP A 228 6.48 -17.96 -17.12
CA ASP A 228 7.85 -18.49 -17.01
C ASP A 228 8.59 -18.04 -15.74
N SER A 229 7.94 -17.28 -14.87
CA SER A 229 8.52 -16.83 -13.61
C SER A 229 8.30 -17.84 -12.47
N ALA A 230 9.15 -17.78 -11.44
CA ALA A 230 9.06 -18.62 -10.26
C ALA A 230 9.29 -17.78 -8.99
N LEU A 231 8.29 -16.97 -8.63
CA LEU A 231 8.33 -16.03 -7.50
C LEU A 231 7.34 -16.42 -6.40
N THR A 232 7.66 -16.07 -5.15
CA THR A 232 6.68 -16.13 -4.06
C THR A 232 5.56 -15.11 -4.27
N TRP A 233 4.43 -15.26 -3.57
CA TRP A 233 3.32 -14.31 -3.71
C TRP A 233 3.75 -12.86 -3.41
N HIS A 234 4.55 -12.67 -2.35
CA HIS A 234 5.07 -11.35 -1.98
C HIS A 234 6.04 -10.78 -3.01
N GLN A 235 6.90 -11.61 -3.61
CA GLN A 235 7.83 -11.20 -4.67
C GLN A 235 7.08 -10.84 -5.96
N ALA A 236 6.10 -11.66 -6.36
CA ALA A 236 5.24 -11.40 -7.50
C ALA A 236 4.48 -10.07 -7.34
N ARG A 237 3.96 -9.80 -6.13
CA ARG A 237 3.34 -8.52 -5.79
C ARG A 237 4.27 -7.34 -6.01
N LYS A 238 5.50 -7.40 -5.46
CA LYS A 238 6.51 -6.35 -5.65
C LYS A 238 6.83 -6.15 -7.14
N SER A 239 6.97 -7.22 -7.91
CA SER A 239 7.18 -7.14 -9.36
C SER A 239 6.07 -6.39 -10.10
N CYS A 240 4.81 -6.60 -9.73
CA CYS A 240 3.68 -5.83 -10.30
C CYS A 240 3.73 -4.35 -9.85
N GLN A 241 4.02 -4.08 -8.58
CA GLN A 241 4.10 -2.72 -8.04
C GLN A 241 5.19 -1.89 -8.71
N GLN A 242 6.34 -2.50 -9.04
CA GLN A 242 7.43 -1.88 -9.80
C GLN A 242 7.01 -1.42 -11.21
N GLN A 243 5.89 -1.91 -11.72
CA GLN A 243 5.32 -1.58 -13.03
C GLN A 243 4.12 -0.64 -12.94
N ASN A 244 3.88 -0.02 -11.78
CA ASN A 244 2.67 0.76 -11.47
C ASN A 244 1.39 -0.05 -11.68
N ALA A 245 1.44 -1.32 -11.27
CA ALA A 245 0.34 -2.28 -11.32
C ALA A 245 0.18 -2.95 -9.96
N GLU A 246 -0.77 -3.87 -9.86
CA GLU A 246 -0.93 -4.73 -8.69
C GLU A 246 -1.20 -6.17 -9.17
N LEU A 247 -1.08 -7.16 -8.29
CA LEU A 247 -1.50 -8.52 -8.63
C LEU A 247 -2.96 -8.54 -9.09
N LEU A 248 -3.24 -9.47 -10.00
CA LEU A 248 -4.54 -9.61 -10.64
C LEU A 248 -5.69 -9.66 -9.62
N SER A 249 -6.69 -8.81 -9.82
CA SER A 249 -8.01 -8.94 -9.17
C SER A 249 -9.06 -9.26 -10.21
N ILE A 250 -9.98 -10.17 -9.89
CA ILE A 250 -11.08 -10.57 -10.79
C ILE A 250 -12.39 -10.18 -10.13
N THR A 251 -13.06 -9.16 -10.68
CA THR A 251 -14.26 -8.57 -10.06
C THR A 251 -15.56 -8.92 -10.76
N ASP A 252 -15.50 -9.49 -11.96
CA ASP A 252 -16.69 -9.85 -12.72
C ASP A 252 -16.45 -11.06 -13.65
N ILE A 253 -17.56 -11.53 -14.24
CA ILE A 253 -17.60 -12.73 -15.08
C ILE A 253 -16.89 -12.51 -16.42
N HIS A 254 -16.98 -11.30 -17.00
CA HIS A 254 -16.33 -10.98 -18.28
C HIS A 254 -14.81 -11.04 -18.13
N GLU A 255 -14.27 -10.43 -17.07
CA GLU A 255 -12.85 -10.47 -16.75
C GLU A 255 -12.37 -11.92 -16.56
N GLN A 256 -13.11 -12.75 -15.82
CA GLN A 256 -12.78 -14.17 -15.66
C GLN A 256 -12.77 -14.94 -16.99
N THR A 257 -13.75 -14.69 -17.87
CA THR A 257 -13.82 -15.33 -19.19
C THR A 257 -12.63 -14.91 -20.06
N TYR A 258 -12.31 -13.62 -20.09
CA TYR A 258 -11.18 -13.09 -20.84
C TYR A 258 -9.83 -13.67 -20.37
N LEU A 259 -9.61 -13.73 -19.06
CA LEU A 259 -8.40 -14.30 -18.48
C LEU A 259 -8.28 -15.80 -18.74
N LYS A 260 -9.41 -16.52 -18.72
CA LYS A 260 -9.41 -17.95 -19.04
C LYS A 260 -8.87 -18.21 -20.45
N GLU A 261 -9.31 -17.42 -21.43
CA GLU A 261 -8.83 -17.51 -22.81
C GLU A 261 -7.33 -17.15 -22.90
N LEU A 262 -6.91 -16.09 -22.22
CA LEU A 262 -5.50 -15.68 -22.18
C LEU A 262 -4.55 -16.70 -21.55
N THR A 263 -5.03 -17.48 -20.59
CA THR A 263 -4.22 -18.47 -19.87
C THR A 263 -4.38 -19.90 -20.39
N GLU A 264 -5.10 -20.11 -21.50
CA GLU A 264 -5.43 -21.46 -21.99
C GLU A 264 -4.19 -22.28 -22.36
N ASP A 265 -3.15 -21.63 -22.89
CA ASP A 265 -1.88 -22.25 -23.28
C ASP A 265 -0.87 -22.36 -22.12
N THR A 266 -1.26 -22.00 -20.89
CA THR A 266 -0.38 -22.06 -19.72
C THR A 266 -0.63 -23.34 -18.92
N ASP A 267 0.41 -24.15 -18.71
CA ASP A 267 0.32 -25.44 -18.01
C ASP A 267 0.53 -25.34 -16.48
N SER A 268 0.66 -24.14 -15.93
CA SER A 268 1.00 -23.92 -14.51
C SER A 268 0.08 -22.93 -13.83
N ALA A 269 -0.15 -23.15 -12.53
CA ALA A 269 -0.90 -22.21 -11.71
C ALA A 269 -0.15 -20.87 -11.56
N LEU A 270 -0.91 -19.78 -11.53
CA LEU A 270 -0.39 -18.42 -11.50
C LEU A 270 -0.90 -17.68 -10.27
N TRP A 271 -0.02 -16.96 -9.57
CA TRP A 271 -0.41 -16.08 -8.48
C TRP A 271 -1.37 -14.99 -8.95
N ILE A 272 -2.40 -14.77 -8.13
CA ILE A 272 -3.36 -13.68 -8.24
C ILE A 272 -3.41 -12.91 -6.91
N GLY A 273 -4.05 -11.75 -6.88
CA GLY A 273 -4.04 -10.84 -5.74
C GLY A 273 -4.94 -11.26 -4.57
N LEU A 274 -5.72 -12.33 -4.70
CA LEU A 274 -6.66 -12.80 -3.69
C LEU A 274 -5.90 -13.47 -2.54
N ASN A 275 -6.14 -13.01 -1.31
CA ASN A 275 -5.39 -13.46 -0.14
C ASN A 275 -6.24 -13.40 1.15
N ARG A 276 -5.72 -14.01 2.21
CA ARG A 276 -6.23 -13.95 3.59
C ARG A 276 -5.07 -13.70 4.56
N LEU A 277 -4.23 -12.73 4.24
CA LEU A 277 -3.09 -12.33 5.07
C LEU A 277 -3.55 -11.58 6.33
N ASP A 278 -4.66 -10.83 6.25
CA ASP A 278 -5.39 -10.34 7.43
C ASP A 278 -6.11 -11.51 8.09
N LEU A 279 -5.52 -12.04 9.16
CA LEU A 279 -6.08 -13.16 9.92
C LEU A 279 -7.39 -12.82 10.66
N SER A 280 -7.74 -11.53 10.75
CA SER A 280 -8.96 -11.07 11.41
C SER A 280 -10.16 -10.96 10.47
N SER A 281 -9.94 -10.99 9.15
CA SER A 281 -10.99 -10.88 8.12
C SER A 281 -11.03 -12.11 7.19
N GLY A 282 -12.03 -12.11 6.32
CA GLY A 282 -12.16 -13.08 5.23
C GLY A 282 -11.20 -12.79 4.07
N TRP A 283 -11.47 -13.43 2.94
CA TRP A 283 -10.72 -13.26 1.70
C TRP A 283 -10.88 -11.85 1.12
N GLU A 284 -9.78 -11.27 0.64
CA GLU A 284 -9.76 -9.95 0.02
C GLU A 284 -8.76 -9.87 -1.14
N TRP A 285 -9.04 -8.98 -2.10
CA TRP A 285 -8.08 -8.66 -3.14
C TRP A 285 -7.10 -7.61 -2.64
N ILE A 286 -5.82 -7.88 -2.83
CA ILE A 286 -4.81 -6.84 -2.68
C ILE A 286 -5.03 -5.74 -3.72
N GLY A 287 -4.76 -4.48 -3.36
CA GLY A 287 -5.07 -3.32 -4.19
C GLY A 287 -6.49 -2.76 -4.04
N GLY A 288 -7.32 -3.33 -3.16
CA GLY A 288 -8.59 -2.73 -2.75
C GLY A 288 -9.81 -3.05 -3.63
N SER A 289 -9.65 -3.89 -4.66
CA SER A 289 -10.78 -4.38 -5.45
C SER A 289 -11.78 -5.17 -4.58
N PRO A 290 -13.10 -5.06 -4.80
CA PRO A 290 -14.10 -5.79 -4.02
C PRO A 290 -14.08 -7.29 -4.33
N PHE A 291 -14.12 -8.13 -3.29
CA PHE A 291 -14.28 -9.58 -3.40
C PHE A 291 -15.77 -9.93 -3.55
N GLN A 292 -16.35 -9.56 -4.69
CA GLN A 292 -17.78 -9.71 -5.01
C GLN A 292 -18.08 -10.88 -5.96
N TYR A 293 -17.06 -11.38 -6.65
CA TYR A 293 -17.16 -12.49 -7.59
C TYR A 293 -16.35 -13.67 -7.06
N LEU A 294 -16.93 -14.86 -7.09
CA LEU A 294 -16.32 -16.09 -6.60
C LEU A 294 -16.18 -17.11 -7.73
N ASN A 295 -14.97 -17.65 -7.92
CA ASN A 295 -14.73 -18.74 -8.87
C ASN A 295 -13.79 -19.82 -8.32
N TRP A 296 -13.97 -20.17 -7.05
CA TRP A 296 -13.20 -21.25 -6.42
C TRP A 296 -13.34 -22.59 -7.16
N ALA A 297 -12.25 -23.36 -7.15
CA ALA A 297 -12.22 -24.74 -7.56
C ALA A 297 -12.92 -25.64 -6.52
N PRO A 298 -13.44 -26.82 -6.91
CA PRO A 298 -13.96 -27.78 -5.95
C PRO A 298 -12.94 -28.09 -4.84
N GLY A 299 -13.37 -28.02 -3.58
CA GLY A 299 -12.50 -28.21 -2.42
C GLY A 299 -11.67 -26.97 -2.02
N SER A 300 -11.82 -25.85 -2.73
CA SER A 300 -11.22 -24.56 -2.40
C SER A 300 -12.29 -23.53 -1.97
N PRO A 301 -11.97 -22.59 -1.07
CA PRO A 301 -10.73 -22.51 -0.31
C PRO A 301 -10.62 -23.67 0.70
N SER A 302 -9.46 -24.31 0.75
CA SER A 302 -9.14 -25.36 1.72
C SER A 302 -8.99 -24.75 3.12
N PRO A 303 -9.40 -25.47 4.18
CA PRO A 303 -9.40 -24.97 5.56
C PRO A 303 -8.00 -24.94 6.20
N GLU A 304 -6.94 -25.31 5.47
CA GLU A 304 -5.58 -25.38 5.99
C GLU A 304 -5.04 -23.99 6.34
N SER A 305 -4.51 -23.83 7.55
CA SER A 305 -4.14 -22.52 8.11
C SER A 305 -2.99 -21.83 7.40
N GLY A 306 -2.10 -22.56 6.72
CA GLY A 306 -0.94 -22.01 6.01
C GLY A 306 -1.22 -21.56 4.57
N LYS A 307 -2.39 -21.92 4.01
CA LYS A 307 -2.75 -21.63 2.62
C LYS A 307 -3.51 -20.32 2.50
N LEU A 308 -2.78 -19.21 2.56
CA LEU A 308 -3.33 -17.84 2.67
C LEU A 308 -3.35 -17.06 1.35
N CYS A 309 -2.72 -17.56 0.29
CA CYS A 309 -2.61 -16.86 -0.99
C CYS A 309 -3.29 -17.66 -2.09
N ALA A 310 -4.01 -17.00 -3.00
CA ALA A 310 -4.74 -17.69 -4.06
C ALA A 310 -3.97 -17.73 -5.38
N VAL A 311 -4.18 -18.81 -6.13
CA VAL A 311 -3.72 -19.01 -7.49
C VAL A 311 -4.92 -19.13 -8.43
N LEU A 312 -4.75 -18.67 -9.68
CA LEU A 312 -5.57 -19.07 -10.81
C LEU A 312 -4.92 -20.28 -11.45
N ASN A 313 -5.66 -21.38 -11.59
CA ASN A 313 -5.12 -22.63 -12.12
C ASN A 313 -5.77 -22.98 -13.49
N PRO A 314 -5.03 -22.85 -14.61
CA PRO A 314 -5.51 -23.20 -15.95
C PRO A 314 -6.01 -24.65 -16.08
N GLU A 315 -5.36 -25.63 -15.41
CA GLU A 315 -5.77 -27.05 -15.43
C GLU A 315 -7.19 -27.25 -14.87
N THR A 316 -7.62 -26.37 -13.97
CA THR A 316 -8.97 -26.37 -13.39
C THR A 316 -9.93 -25.43 -14.13
N LYS A 317 -9.65 -25.12 -15.40
CA LYS A 317 -10.38 -24.15 -16.24
C LYS A 317 -10.34 -22.74 -15.68
N ALA A 318 -9.15 -22.30 -15.27
CA ALA A 318 -8.87 -20.99 -14.67
C ALA A 318 -9.67 -20.69 -13.38
N LYS A 319 -10.00 -21.75 -12.62
CA LYS A 319 -10.61 -21.63 -11.28
C LYS A 319 -9.55 -21.36 -10.21
N TRP A 320 -10.01 -20.89 -9.05
CA TRP A 320 -9.11 -20.42 -7.99
C TRP A 320 -8.87 -21.48 -6.92
N GLN A 321 -7.64 -21.54 -6.42
CA GLN A 321 -7.24 -22.41 -5.31
C GLN A 321 -6.40 -21.61 -4.32
N ASN A 322 -6.37 -21.97 -3.04
CA ASN A 322 -5.50 -21.33 -2.04
C ASN A 322 -4.31 -22.20 -1.67
N TRP A 323 -3.12 -21.62 -1.72
CA TRP A 323 -1.82 -22.28 -1.58
C TRP A 323 -0.95 -21.51 -0.55
N GLU A 324 0.17 -22.11 -0.15
CA GLU A 324 1.16 -21.45 0.73
C GLU A 324 1.85 -20.32 -0.03
N CYS A 325 1.91 -19.12 0.57
CA CYS A 325 2.40 -17.91 -0.09
C CYS A 325 3.87 -17.97 -0.53
N ASP A 326 4.66 -18.87 0.07
CA ASP A 326 6.09 -19.05 -0.20
C ASP A 326 6.38 -19.98 -1.39
N GLN A 327 5.35 -20.59 -1.99
CA GLN A 327 5.51 -21.37 -3.22
C GLN A 327 5.97 -20.46 -4.37
N LYS A 328 6.86 -20.98 -5.21
CA LYS A 328 7.41 -20.23 -6.34
C LYS A 328 6.66 -20.57 -7.62
N LEU A 329 5.87 -19.61 -8.11
CA LEU A 329 5.00 -19.78 -9.28
C LEU A 329 5.12 -18.59 -10.23
N GLY A 330 4.52 -18.74 -11.41
CA GLY A 330 4.22 -17.61 -12.29
C GLY A 330 3.14 -16.72 -11.67
N TYR A 331 2.88 -15.55 -12.27
CA TYR A 331 1.95 -14.57 -11.70
C TYR A 331 1.33 -13.69 -12.77
N ILE A 332 0.20 -13.04 -12.43
CA ILE A 332 -0.50 -12.12 -13.31
C ILE A 332 -0.57 -10.74 -12.66
N CYS A 333 -0.10 -9.71 -13.38
CA CYS A 333 -0.29 -8.31 -12.98
C CYS A 333 -1.50 -7.71 -13.71
N LYS A 334 -2.22 -6.81 -13.04
CA LYS A 334 -3.32 -6.01 -13.59
C LYS A 334 -3.03 -4.53 -13.39
N LYS A 335 -3.16 -3.75 -14.46
CA LYS A 335 -2.99 -2.30 -14.47
C LYS A 335 -4.24 -1.62 -14.98
N ARG A 336 -4.73 -0.64 -14.23
CA ARG A 336 -5.89 0.18 -14.57
C ARG A 336 -5.53 1.65 -14.41
N ASN A 337 -5.89 2.47 -15.39
CA ASN A 337 -5.79 3.91 -15.26
C ASN A 337 -6.97 4.40 -14.41
N PHE A 338 -6.71 4.69 -13.14
CA PHE A 338 -7.72 5.29 -12.27
C PHE A 338 -7.80 6.79 -12.53
N THR A 339 -8.99 7.28 -12.85
CA THR A 339 -9.34 8.69 -12.67
C THR A 339 -9.92 8.84 -11.27
N LEU A 340 -9.17 9.49 -10.37
CA LEU A 340 -9.72 9.91 -9.09
C LEU A 340 -10.81 10.94 -9.38
N VAL A 341 -12.06 10.59 -9.10
CA VAL A 341 -13.15 11.57 -9.06
C VAL A 341 -13.09 12.21 -7.67
N PRO A 342 -12.82 13.52 -7.55
CA PRO A 342 -12.89 14.19 -6.26
C PRO A 342 -14.33 14.14 -5.77
N SER A 343 -14.57 13.40 -4.69
CA SER A 343 -15.84 13.49 -3.97
C SER A 343 -15.84 14.82 -3.22
N GLY A 344 -16.63 15.76 -3.71
CA GLY A 344 -16.86 17.03 -3.02
C GLY A 344 -17.58 16.81 -1.69
N ASP A 345 -17.26 17.64 -0.70
CA ASP A 345 -17.92 17.67 0.60
C ASP A 345 -19.42 17.95 0.41
N PRO A 346 -20.33 16.99 0.65
CA PRO A 346 -21.75 17.27 0.65
C PRO A 346 -22.03 18.10 1.89
N GLY A 347 -22.45 19.35 1.68
CA GLY A 347 -22.85 20.27 2.75
C GLY A 347 -23.92 19.68 3.69
N PRO A 348 -24.37 20.44 4.70
CA PRO A 348 -25.22 19.92 5.76
C PRO A 348 -26.48 19.23 5.23
N VAL A 349 -26.65 17.96 5.59
CA VAL A 349 -27.77 17.10 5.19
C VAL A 349 -28.82 16.99 6.30
N THR A 350 -30.09 16.89 5.91
CA THR A 350 -31.21 16.65 6.85
C THR A 350 -31.82 15.27 6.64
N CYS A 351 -32.05 14.55 7.74
CA CYS A 351 -32.67 13.23 7.76
C CYS A 351 -33.99 13.24 8.54
N PRO A 352 -34.96 12.36 8.19
CA PRO A 352 -36.20 12.21 8.95
C PRO A 352 -35.94 11.72 10.39
N ASP A 353 -36.91 11.91 11.27
CA ASP A 353 -36.80 11.49 12.68
C ASP A 353 -36.44 10.00 12.81
N GLY A 354 -35.44 9.73 13.66
CA GLY A 354 -34.92 8.40 13.91
C GLY A 354 -34.01 7.85 12.80
N TRP A 355 -33.63 8.65 11.81
CA TRP A 355 -32.58 8.34 10.85
C TRP A 355 -31.31 9.11 11.17
N VAL A 356 -30.15 8.46 10.98
CA VAL A 356 -28.84 9.04 11.27
C VAL A 356 -28.19 9.49 9.95
N PRO A 357 -27.81 10.77 9.81
CA PRO A 357 -27.13 11.26 8.61
C PRO A 357 -25.67 10.79 8.54
N TYR A 358 -25.21 10.47 7.34
CA TYR A 358 -23.79 10.32 7.01
C TYR A 358 -23.56 10.69 5.54
N VAL A 359 -22.63 11.63 5.30
CA VAL A 359 -22.33 12.18 3.97
C VAL A 359 -23.63 12.69 3.31
N ASP A 360 -24.09 12.07 2.22
CA ASP A 360 -25.29 12.43 1.46
C ASP A 360 -26.48 11.48 1.68
N HIS A 361 -26.40 10.62 2.70
CA HIS A 361 -27.37 9.57 2.98
C HIS A 361 -27.87 9.60 4.44
N CYS A 362 -29.01 8.94 4.65
CA CYS A 362 -29.63 8.69 5.94
C CYS A 362 -29.76 7.19 6.17
N TYR A 363 -29.44 6.74 7.38
CA TYR A 363 -29.39 5.32 7.75
C TYR A 363 -30.26 5.04 8.96
N LYS A 364 -30.81 3.82 9.04
CA LYS A 364 -31.59 3.38 10.21
C LYS A 364 -31.48 1.87 10.42
N ILE A 365 -31.25 1.48 11.67
CA ILE A 365 -31.29 0.07 12.09
C ILE A 365 -32.70 -0.28 12.55
N PHE A 366 -33.19 -1.39 12.02
CA PHE A 366 -34.44 -2.03 12.39
C PHE A 366 -34.12 -3.38 13.04
N ARG A 367 -34.53 -3.56 14.30
CA ARG A 367 -34.26 -4.80 15.06
C ARG A 367 -35.40 -5.81 15.05
N ASP A 368 -36.50 -5.51 14.35
CA ASP A 368 -37.54 -6.47 14.07
C ASP A 368 -37.03 -7.54 13.10
N SER A 369 -37.18 -8.81 13.48
CA SER A 369 -36.54 -9.90 12.75
C SER A 369 -37.35 -10.33 11.53
N LYS A 370 -36.77 -10.17 10.34
CA LYS A 370 -37.35 -10.54 9.04
C LYS A 370 -36.36 -11.35 8.20
N GLY A 371 -36.89 -12.14 7.25
CA GLY A 371 -36.07 -12.64 6.15
C GLY A 371 -35.63 -11.50 5.23
N TRP A 372 -34.58 -11.71 4.45
CA TRP A 372 -33.96 -10.65 3.64
C TRP A 372 -34.94 -9.94 2.71
N GLU A 373 -35.79 -10.69 1.98
CA GLU A 373 -36.82 -10.11 1.09
C GLU A 373 -37.86 -9.27 1.87
N GLY A 374 -38.25 -9.76 3.05
CA GLY A 374 -39.17 -9.05 3.92
C GLY A 374 -38.56 -7.76 4.48
N ALA A 375 -37.26 -7.78 4.77
CA ALA A 375 -36.50 -6.59 5.18
C ALA A 375 -36.37 -5.58 4.05
N LEU A 376 -36.05 -6.03 2.83
CA LEU A 376 -36.02 -5.18 1.63
C LEU A 376 -37.37 -4.47 1.40
N THR A 377 -38.46 -5.24 1.43
CA THR A 377 -39.81 -4.68 1.32
C THR A 377 -40.11 -3.67 2.44
N SER A 378 -39.60 -3.91 3.65
CA SER A 378 -39.74 -3.01 4.79
C SER A 378 -39.02 -1.67 4.53
N CYS A 379 -37.76 -1.71 4.08
CA CYS A 379 -37.03 -0.49 3.72
C CYS A 379 -37.73 0.26 2.58
N GLN A 380 -38.24 -0.44 1.56
CA GLN A 380 -38.95 0.17 0.44
C GLN A 380 -40.22 0.92 0.88
N LYS A 381 -40.96 0.38 1.86
CA LYS A 381 -42.13 1.07 2.45
C LYS A 381 -41.76 2.38 3.15
N GLU A 382 -40.53 2.49 3.66
CA GLU A 382 -39.98 3.70 4.27
C GLU A 382 -39.35 4.66 3.23
N GLY A 383 -39.52 4.40 1.93
CA GLY A 383 -38.90 5.20 0.86
C GLY A 383 -37.37 5.06 0.82
N SER A 384 -36.87 3.88 1.17
CA SER A 384 -35.44 3.56 1.29
C SER A 384 -35.14 2.19 0.66
N HIS A 385 -33.90 1.72 0.73
CA HIS A 385 -33.51 0.34 0.38
C HIS A 385 -32.67 -0.27 1.50
N LEU A 386 -32.42 -1.59 1.43
CA LEU A 386 -31.38 -2.19 2.27
C LEU A 386 -30.04 -1.50 2.00
N ALA A 387 -29.26 -1.28 3.04
CA ALA A 387 -28.07 -0.45 2.94
C ALA A 387 -27.00 -1.06 2.03
N SER A 388 -26.53 -0.27 1.07
CA SER A 388 -25.27 -0.47 0.36
C SER A 388 -24.12 0.16 1.13
N ILE A 389 -22.93 -0.44 1.04
CA ILE A 389 -21.68 0.04 1.67
C ILE A 389 -20.63 0.19 0.57
N GLN A 390 -20.15 1.41 0.34
CA GLN A 390 -19.31 1.75 -0.81
C GLN A 390 -17.86 2.08 -0.41
N SER A 391 -17.58 2.28 0.88
CA SER A 391 -16.24 2.60 1.36
C SER A 391 -15.98 2.12 2.78
N LEU A 392 -14.71 2.13 3.17
CA LEU A 392 -14.27 1.85 4.54
C LEU A 392 -14.87 2.85 5.54
N GLU A 393 -14.98 4.11 5.16
CA GLU A 393 -15.50 5.19 6.02
C GLU A 393 -17.00 5.00 6.27
N GLU A 394 -17.78 4.62 5.24
CA GLU A 394 -19.20 4.29 5.39
C GLU A 394 -19.41 3.06 6.30
N HIS A 395 -18.62 2.00 6.11
CA HIS A 395 -18.64 0.84 7.01
C HIS A 395 -18.33 1.25 8.46
N SER A 396 -17.31 2.08 8.63
CA SER A 396 -16.86 2.55 9.95
C SER A 396 -17.93 3.41 10.64
N PHE A 397 -18.67 4.24 9.89
CA PHE A 397 -19.86 4.94 10.38
C PHE A 397 -20.95 3.97 10.88
N MET A 398 -21.25 2.93 10.11
CA MET A 398 -22.31 1.97 10.47
C MET A 398 -22.04 1.30 11.82
N VAL A 399 -20.78 0.93 12.10
CA VAL A 399 -20.42 0.23 13.33
C VAL A 399 -20.23 1.16 14.53
N SER A 400 -19.83 2.42 14.30
CA SER A 400 -19.51 3.35 15.39
C SER A 400 -20.66 4.28 15.78
N GLN A 401 -21.44 4.78 14.80
CA GLN A 401 -22.39 5.88 15.02
C GLN A 401 -23.87 5.47 14.88
N LEU A 402 -24.17 4.38 14.17
CA LEU A 402 -25.57 3.96 13.91
C LEU A 402 -26.23 3.24 15.10
N GLY A 403 -25.51 3.10 16.22
CA GLY A 403 -25.97 2.34 17.39
C GLY A 403 -25.91 0.83 17.19
N TYR A 404 -24.97 0.35 16.36
CA TYR A 404 -24.65 -1.07 16.19
C TYR A 404 -24.18 -1.70 17.50
N LYS A 405 -24.51 -2.98 17.72
CA LYS A 405 -24.09 -3.75 18.89
C LYS A 405 -23.34 -5.01 18.45
N LEU A 406 -22.38 -5.46 19.26
CA LEU A 406 -21.63 -6.70 19.05
C LEU A 406 -22.53 -7.94 18.82
N THR A 407 -23.71 -7.97 19.45
CA THR A 407 -24.67 -9.06 19.34
C THR A 407 -25.59 -8.95 18.12
N ASP A 408 -25.54 -7.83 17.39
CA ASP A 408 -26.42 -7.59 16.26
C ASP A 408 -26.03 -8.50 15.07
N LYS A 409 -27.06 -9.00 14.39
CA LYS A 409 -27.00 -9.61 13.06
C LYS A 409 -28.00 -8.85 12.21
N LEU A 410 -27.51 -8.09 11.23
CA LEU A 410 -28.36 -7.16 10.47
C LEU A 410 -28.16 -7.36 8.98
N TRP A 411 -29.24 -7.64 8.25
CA TRP A 411 -29.24 -7.70 6.79
C TRP A 411 -28.80 -6.37 6.18
N ILE A 412 -27.97 -6.48 5.14
CA ILE A 412 -27.59 -5.41 4.22
C ILE A 412 -28.01 -5.78 2.79
N GLY A 413 -27.86 -4.86 1.85
CA GLY A 413 -28.39 -5.04 0.49
C GLY A 413 -27.60 -6.01 -0.41
N LEU A 414 -26.45 -6.54 0.03
CA LEU A 414 -25.58 -7.37 -0.81
C LEU A 414 -26.17 -8.78 -0.94
N ASN A 415 -26.22 -9.31 -2.16
CA ASN A 415 -26.80 -10.62 -2.49
C ASN A 415 -26.32 -11.11 -3.87
N ASP A 416 -26.32 -12.42 -4.12
CA ASP A 416 -26.00 -13.03 -5.43
C ASP A 416 -27.21 -13.79 -6.03
N ARG A 417 -28.42 -13.44 -5.61
CA ARG A 417 -29.67 -14.11 -5.99
C ARG A 417 -30.01 -14.06 -7.48
N LYS A 418 -29.48 -13.07 -8.20
CA LYS A 418 -29.66 -12.95 -9.65
C LYS A 418 -28.71 -13.86 -10.42
N VAL A 419 -27.45 -13.89 -9.99
CA VAL A 419 -26.37 -14.65 -10.61
C VAL A 419 -25.53 -15.22 -9.49
N GLN A 420 -25.66 -16.53 -9.25
CA GLN A 420 -24.90 -17.21 -8.19
C GLN A 420 -23.40 -16.92 -8.31
N MET A 421 -22.75 -16.71 -7.17
CA MET A 421 -21.32 -16.36 -7.04
C MET A 421 -20.95 -14.96 -7.53
N TYR A 422 -21.94 -14.12 -7.87
CA TYR A 422 -21.73 -12.73 -8.26
C TYR A 422 -22.63 -11.81 -7.42
N PHE A 423 -22.04 -11.20 -6.39
CA PHE A 423 -22.73 -10.35 -5.43
C PHE A 423 -22.98 -8.95 -5.99
N GLU A 424 -24.21 -8.48 -5.84
CA GLU A 424 -24.67 -7.15 -6.25
C GLU A 424 -25.48 -6.47 -5.13
N TRP A 425 -25.50 -5.15 -5.11
CA TRP A 425 -26.36 -4.40 -4.20
C TRP A 425 -27.81 -4.38 -4.67
N SER A 426 -28.76 -4.57 -3.75
CA SER A 426 -30.19 -4.52 -4.03
C SER A 426 -30.70 -3.17 -4.56
N ASP A 427 -29.98 -2.08 -4.28
CA ASP A 427 -30.30 -0.73 -4.74
C ASP A 427 -29.67 -0.38 -6.10
N GLY A 428 -28.93 -1.32 -6.71
CA GLY A 428 -28.25 -1.13 -7.99
C GLY A 428 -26.98 -0.28 -7.92
N ALA A 429 -26.52 0.11 -6.72
CA ALA A 429 -25.21 0.72 -6.58
C ALA A 429 -24.09 -0.25 -7.04
N PRO A 430 -22.99 0.26 -7.62
CA PRO A 430 -21.83 -0.58 -7.87
C PRO A 430 -21.24 -1.07 -6.54
N VAL A 431 -20.78 -2.32 -6.53
CA VAL A 431 -20.02 -2.84 -5.41
C VAL A 431 -18.58 -2.36 -5.58
N THR A 432 -18.12 -1.51 -4.66
CA THR A 432 -16.78 -0.88 -4.68
C THR A 432 -15.95 -1.22 -3.46
N TYR A 433 -16.57 -1.85 -2.47
CA TYR A 433 -15.98 -2.21 -1.19
C TYR A 433 -16.59 -3.50 -0.69
N THR A 434 -15.77 -4.36 -0.09
CA THR A 434 -16.20 -5.56 0.60
C THR A 434 -15.32 -5.79 1.83
N LYS A 435 -15.92 -6.17 2.96
CA LYS A 435 -15.14 -6.61 4.12
C LYS A 435 -15.79 -7.82 4.78
N TRP A 436 -15.36 -9.00 4.32
CA TRP A 436 -15.90 -10.27 4.75
C TRP A 436 -15.39 -10.67 6.14
N HIS A 437 -16.24 -11.37 6.88
CA HIS A 437 -15.91 -12.00 8.13
C HIS A 437 -15.00 -13.21 7.87
N LEU A 438 -14.19 -13.59 8.86
CA LEU A 438 -13.35 -14.78 8.76
C LEU A 438 -14.21 -16.01 8.39
N GLY A 439 -13.79 -16.71 7.34
CA GLY A 439 -14.45 -17.91 6.79
C GLY A 439 -15.53 -17.63 5.75
N GLU A 440 -15.91 -16.36 5.54
CA GLU A 440 -16.95 -15.95 4.61
C GLU A 440 -16.33 -15.28 3.36
N PRO A 441 -17.05 -15.25 2.23
CA PRO A 441 -18.30 -15.97 1.94
C PRO A 441 -18.08 -17.49 1.86
N SER A 442 -19.03 -18.28 2.35
CA SER A 442 -18.91 -19.75 2.45
C SER A 442 -19.57 -20.47 1.27
N THR A 443 -18.84 -21.36 0.60
CA THR A 443 -19.32 -22.08 -0.60
C THR A 443 -19.75 -23.53 -0.33
N THR A 444 -19.79 -23.95 0.95
CA THR A 444 -19.77 -25.36 1.35
C THR A 444 -21.14 -25.99 1.61
N ASN A 445 -22.23 -25.21 1.59
CA ASN A 445 -23.54 -25.71 1.97
C ASN A 445 -24.43 -26.03 0.76
N ASN A 446 -25.09 -27.21 0.79
CA ASN A 446 -26.14 -27.63 -0.16
C ASN A 446 -27.38 -26.69 -0.20
N ARG A 447 -27.34 -25.57 0.53
CA ARG A 447 -28.32 -24.50 0.46
C ARG A 447 -27.59 -23.21 0.08
N PRO A 448 -28.02 -22.52 -0.99
CA PRO A 448 -27.44 -21.24 -1.37
C PRO A 448 -27.56 -20.23 -0.21
N GLU A 449 -26.43 -19.65 0.20
CA GLU A 449 -26.39 -18.59 1.23
C GLU A 449 -26.39 -17.22 0.56
N ASP A 450 -27.43 -16.92 -0.21
CA ASP A 450 -27.33 -15.85 -1.22
C ASP A 450 -27.49 -14.41 -0.71
N CYS A 451 -27.62 -14.22 0.61
CA CYS A 451 -27.92 -12.94 1.22
C CYS A 451 -26.90 -12.59 2.30
N VAL A 452 -26.56 -11.31 2.42
CA VAL A 452 -25.45 -10.89 3.29
C VAL A 452 -25.94 -10.07 4.48
N LEU A 453 -25.38 -10.36 5.65
CA LEU A 453 -25.58 -9.61 6.88
C LEU A 453 -24.26 -9.12 7.47
N ILE A 454 -24.31 -8.09 8.30
CA ILE A 454 -23.19 -7.66 9.14
C ILE A 454 -23.30 -8.34 10.51
N LYS A 455 -22.18 -8.83 11.04
CA LYS A 455 -22.10 -9.49 12.36
C LYS A 455 -20.76 -9.27 13.06
N GLY A 456 -20.75 -9.51 14.37
CA GLY A 456 -19.53 -9.55 15.17
C GLY A 456 -18.97 -8.16 15.51
N GLN A 457 -17.81 -8.13 16.15
CA GLN A 457 -17.33 -6.90 16.79
C GLN A 457 -16.97 -5.79 15.80
N ASN A 458 -16.51 -6.19 14.62
CA ASN A 458 -16.10 -5.28 13.54
C ASN A 458 -17.20 -5.00 12.52
N GLY A 459 -18.41 -5.59 12.68
CA GLY A 459 -19.46 -5.48 11.66
C GLY A 459 -19.09 -6.11 10.31
N TYR A 460 -18.16 -7.08 10.30
CA TYR A 460 -17.77 -7.77 9.07
C TYR A 460 -18.91 -8.61 8.49
N TRP A 461 -18.84 -8.86 7.19
CA TRP A 461 -19.95 -9.37 6.41
C TRP A 461 -19.95 -10.88 6.36
N ALA A 462 -21.12 -11.49 6.42
CA ALA A 462 -21.29 -12.92 6.22
C ALA A 462 -22.45 -13.16 5.28
N ASP A 463 -22.23 -14.00 4.28
CA ASP A 463 -23.30 -14.59 3.53
C ASP A 463 -24.09 -15.55 4.44
N HIS A 464 -25.37 -15.70 4.13
CA HIS A 464 -26.31 -16.40 4.98
C HIS A 464 -27.60 -16.74 4.22
N VAL A 465 -28.25 -17.82 4.63
CA VAL A 465 -29.56 -18.23 4.09
C VAL A 465 -30.61 -17.12 4.24
N CYS A 466 -31.16 -16.65 3.11
CA CYS A 466 -32.04 -15.48 2.99
C CYS A 466 -33.34 -15.55 3.82
N GLU A 467 -33.91 -16.74 4.03
CA GLU A 467 -35.17 -16.92 4.78
C GLU A 467 -35.00 -16.80 6.29
N LYS A 468 -33.75 -16.81 6.78
CA LYS A 468 -33.47 -16.68 8.20
C LYS A 468 -33.83 -15.29 8.68
N LYS A 469 -34.34 -15.20 9.91
CA LYS A 469 -34.80 -13.93 10.46
C LYS A 469 -33.63 -13.21 11.14
N ALA A 470 -33.40 -11.96 10.74
CA ALA A 470 -32.43 -11.06 11.35
C ALA A 470 -32.97 -9.63 11.34
N GLY A 471 -32.34 -8.72 12.09
CA GLY A 471 -32.61 -7.29 11.92
C GLY A 471 -32.09 -6.81 10.56
N TYR A 472 -32.21 -5.52 10.25
CA TYR A 472 -31.80 -4.99 8.95
C TYR A 472 -31.45 -3.51 9.02
N ILE A 473 -30.62 -3.06 8.07
CA ILE A 473 -30.20 -1.67 7.93
C ILE A 473 -30.80 -1.11 6.65
N CYS A 474 -31.52 0.01 6.76
CA CYS A 474 -32.00 0.74 5.60
C CYS A 474 -31.15 1.99 5.33
N LYS A 475 -30.99 2.34 4.05
CA LYS A 475 -30.30 3.52 3.53
C LYS A 475 -31.20 4.28 2.55
N ARG A 476 -31.20 5.61 2.64
CA ARG A 476 -31.89 6.51 1.68
C ARG A 476 -31.06 7.76 1.44
N LYS A 477 -31.24 8.40 0.29
CA LYS A 477 -30.65 9.73 0.05
C LYS A 477 -31.19 10.76 1.03
N ALA A 478 -30.31 11.61 1.52
CA ALA A 478 -30.70 12.73 2.36
C ALA A 478 -31.35 13.84 1.52
N THR A 479 -32.08 14.74 2.20
CA THR A 479 -32.67 15.91 1.53
C THR A 479 -31.71 17.10 1.69
N SER A 480 -31.23 17.68 0.58
CA SER A 480 -30.36 18.86 0.60
C SER A 480 -31.13 20.09 1.09
N GLN A 481 -30.57 20.83 2.07
CA GLN A 481 -31.07 22.16 2.42
C GLN A 481 -30.42 23.23 1.53
N THR A 482 -31.24 24.14 1.00
CA THR A 482 -30.80 25.50 0.67
C THR A 482 -30.79 26.31 1.98
N VAL A 483 -29.63 26.92 2.26
CA VAL A 483 -29.28 27.78 3.40
C VAL A 483 -30.45 28.26 4.26
N GLY A 484 -30.49 27.76 5.49
CA GLY A 484 -31.30 28.27 6.60
C GLY A 484 -30.75 27.72 7.91
N GLU A 485 -29.72 28.38 8.45
CA GLU A 485 -29.06 28.03 9.70
C GLU A 485 -30.06 27.74 10.82
N LYS A 486 -30.12 26.48 11.23
CA LYS A 486 -30.26 26.09 12.64
C LYS A 486 -29.24 24.98 12.89
N GLU A 487 -27.97 25.36 13.01
CA GLU A 487 -26.98 24.54 13.71
C GLU A 487 -27.49 24.36 15.15
N SER A 488 -27.98 23.17 15.46
CA SER A 488 -28.23 22.83 16.86
C SER A 488 -26.86 22.76 17.53
N SER A 489 -26.65 23.59 18.55
CA SER A 489 -25.55 23.43 19.49
C SER A 489 -25.69 22.03 20.10
N LEU A 490 -24.96 21.05 19.58
CA LEU A 490 -24.86 19.71 20.14
C LEU A 490 -24.39 19.86 21.59
N ALA A 491 -25.27 19.55 22.53
CA ALA A 491 -25.05 19.73 23.94
C ALA A 491 -23.75 19.02 24.38
N GLY A 492 -22.74 19.80 24.77
CA GLY A 492 -21.52 19.33 25.43
C GLY A 492 -20.18 19.60 24.73
N CYS A 493 -20.15 20.06 23.46
CA CYS A 493 -18.89 20.33 22.74
C CYS A 493 -18.79 21.79 22.25
N LYS A 494 -17.55 22.28 22.04
CA LYS A 494 -17.27 23.60 21.43
C LYS A 494 -17.80 23.65 19.97
N LYS A 495 -18.08 24.84 19.44
CA LYS A 495 -18.52 24.99 18.03
C LYS A 495 -17.45 24.42 17.08
N GLY A 496 -17.86 23.62 16.11
CA GLY A 496 -16.97 22.94 15.16
C GLY A 496 -16.43 21.59 15.64
N TRP A 497 -16.67 21.22 16.91
CA TRP A 497 -16.29 19.93 17.46
C TRP A 497 -17.41 18.91 17.34
N ARG A 498 -17.05 17.65 17.08
CA ARG A 498 -17.98 16.54 16.92
C ARG A 498 -17.87 15.61 18.12
N ARG A 499 -19.01 15.29 18.72
CA ARG A 499 -19.08 14.43 19.90
C ARG A 499 -19.06 12.96 19.51
N TYR A 500 -18.25 12.16 20.19
CA TYR A 500 -18.32 10.71 20.16
C TYR A 500 -18.04 10.14 21.55
N GLY A 501 -19.03 9.39 22.09
CA GLY A 501 -19.00 8.95 23.48
C GLY A 501 -18.95 10.13 24.46
N THR A 502 -17.92 10.13 25.31
CA THR A 502 -17.61 11.18 26.28
C THR A 502 -16.68 12.26 25.75
N TYR A 503 -16.09 12.05 24.57
CA TYR A 503 -15.09 12.93 23.97
C TYR A 503 -15.70 13.84 22.89
N CYS A 504 -15.01 14.95 22.63
CA CYS A 504 -15.25 15.85 21.52
C CYS A 504 -14.00 15.86 20.64
N TYR A 505 -14.16 15.79 19.32
CA TYR A 505 -13.06 15.76 18.34
C TYR A 505 -13.19 16.93 17.38
N PHE A 506 -12.07 17.45 16.91
CA PHE A 506 -12.03 18.41 15.80
C PHE A 506 -10.95 18.00 14.81
N ILE A 507 -11.07 18.50 13.58
CA ILE A 507 -10.09 18.28 12.52
C ILE A 507 -9.41 19.61 12.26
N GLY A 508 -8.08 19.67 12.39
CA GLY A 508 -7.30 20.83 11.97
C GLY A 508 -7.27 20.95 10.44
N HIS A 509 -7.52 22.15 9.91
CA HIS A 509 -7.51 22.41 8.46
C HIS A 509 -6.16 22.92 7.94
N VAL A 510 -5.24 23.24 8.85
CA VAL A 510 -3.91 23.75 8.50
C VAL A 510 -2.92 22.58 8.54
N PRO A 511 -2.26 22.24 7.43
CA PRO A 511 -1.18 21.25 7.44
C PRO A 511 -0.07 21.70 8.39
N ALA A 512 0.36 20.79 9.25
CA ALA A 512 1.31 21.06 10.32
C ALA A 512 2.21 19.84 10.58
N THR A 513 3.39 20.08 11.14
CA THR A 513 4.23 19.00 11.71
C THR A 513 3.61 18.44 12.99
N PHE A 514 4.05 17.28 13.46
CA PHE A 514 3.55 16.69 14.71
C PHE A 514 3.65 17.66 15.91
N SER A 515 4.79 18.35 16.05
CA SER A 515 5.02 19.32 17.15
C SER A 515 4.08 20.53 17.08
N GLU A 516 3.89 21.09 15.88
CA GLU A 516 2.97 22.21 15.65
C GLU A 516 1.51 21.80 15.87
N ALA A 517 1.13 20.59 15.42
CA ALA A 517 -0.20 20.04 15.63
C ALA A 517 -0.47 19.80 17.13
N ASN A 518 0.50 19.24 17.86
CA ASN A 518 0.39 19.03 19.31
C ASN A 518 0.19 20.37 20.05
N THR A 519 1.01 21.37 19.73
CA THR A 519 0.89 22.72 20.31
C THR A 519 -0.49 23.34 20.01
N THR A 520 -1.02 23.12 18.81
CA THR A 520 -2.34 23.62 18.41
C THR A 520 -3.46 22.94 19.20
N CYS A 521 -3.39 21.62 19.36
CA CYS A 521 -4.37 20.87 20.17
C CYS A 521 -4.33 21.30 21.65
N GLU A 522 -3.14 21.47 22.23
CA GLU A 522 -2.96 21.99 23.60
C GLU A 522 -3.56 23.40 23.75
N GLY A 523 -3.35 24.27 22.75
CA GLY A 523 -3.92 25.61 22.72
C GLY A 523 -5.44 25.66 22.68
N GLU A 524 -6.09 24.61 22.17
CA GLU A 524 -7.55 24.45 22.15
C GLU A 524 -8.10 23.76 23.43
N GLU A 525 -7.26 23.61 24.45
CA GLU A 525 -7.55 22.86 25.69
C GLU A 525 -7.84 21.37 25.43
N GLY A 526 -7.19 20.81 24.40
CA GLY A 526 -7.24 19.39 24.06
C GLY A 526 -5.85 18.80 23.89
N TYR A 527 -5.78 17.65 23.22
CA TYR A 527 -4.54 16.97 22.88
C TYR A 527 -4.75 16.23 21.56
N LEU A 528 -3.66 15.81 20.91
CA LEU A 528 -3.75 14.98 19.71
C LEU A 528 -4.53 13.70 20.02
N ALA A 529 -5.46 13.36 19.13
CA ALA A 529 -6.41 12.28 19.36
C ALA A 529 -5.71 10.95 19.71
N THR A 530 -6.19 10.31 20.76
CA THR A 530 -5.84 8.94 21.15
C THR A 530 -6.80 7.95 20.54
N VAL A 531 -6.44 6.67 20.57
CA VAL A 531 -7.31 5.58 20.11
C VAL A 531 -7.30 4.48 21.16
N GLU A 532 -8.35 4.42 21.97
CA GLU A 532 -8.51 3.47 23.08
C GLU A 532 -9.22 2.19 22.63
N SER A 533 -10.00 2.25 21.55
CA SER A 533 -10.80 1.13 21.06
C SER A 533 -10.99 1.12 19.55
N ARG A 534 -11.37 -0.06 19.03
CA ARG A 534 -11.74 -0.22 17.61
C ARG A 534 -12.95 0.60 17.17
N TYR A 535 -13.87 0.93 18.07
CA TYR A 535 -15.06 1.73 17.73
C TYR A 535 -14.70 3.20 17.59
N GLU A 536 -13.77 3.67 18.41
CA GLU A 536 -13.17 5.00 18.29
C GLU A 536 -12.30 5.10 17.03
N GLN A 537 -11.48 4.09 16.72
CA GLN A 537 -10.79 4.01 15.43
C GLN A 537 -11.76 4.14 14.25
N ALA A 538 -12.84 3.36 14.25
CA ALA A 538 -13.87 3.42 13.22
C ALA A 538 -14.54 4.80 13.17
N TYR A 539 -14.82 5.42 14.32
CA TYR A 539 -15.34 6.77 14.37
C TYR A 539 -14.37 7.76 13.70
N LEU A 540 -13.09 7.74 14.06
CA LEU A 540 -12.06 8.61 13.49
C LEU A 540 -11.90 8.40 11.98
N THR A 541 -11.91 7.15 11.51
CA THR A 541 -11.92 6.82 10.07
C THR A 541 -13.13 7.46 9.36
N SER A 542 -14.32 7.36 9.94
CA SER A 542 -15.53 8.00 9.39
C SER A 542 -15.54 9.53 9.52
N LEU A 543 -14.84 10.07 10.52
CA LEU A 543 -14.75 11.50 10.82
C LEU A 543 -13.88 12.23 9.80
N VAL A 544 -12.70 11.67 9.47
CA VAL A 544 -11.86 12.20 8.39
C VAL A 544 -12.54 12.00 7.05
N GLY A 545 -13.27 10.89 6.87
CA GLY A 545 -14.14 10.67 5.72
C GLY A 545 -13.37 10.62 4.39
N LEU A 546 -14.01 11.06 3.31
CA LEU A 546 -13.45 11.05 1.95
C LEU A 546 -12.58 12.29 1.64
N ARG A 547 -11.91 12.80 2.66
CA ARG A 547 -11.03 13.98 2.57
C ARG A 547 -9.82 13.70 1.65
N PRO A 548 -9.36 14.68 0.86
CA PRO A 548 -8.23 14.50 -0.05
C PRO A 548 -6.87 14.41 0.65
N GLU A 549 -6.78 14.82 1.92
CA GLU A 549 -5.55 14.77 2.71
C GLU A 549 -5.07 13.32 2.90
N LYS A 550 -3.78 13.07 2.63
CA LYS A 550 -3.20 11.72 2.65
C LYS A 550 -3.02 11.15 4.07
N TYR A 551 -2.73 12.00 5.05
CA TYR A 551 -2.44 11.60 6.44
C TYR A 551 -3.02 12.60 7.43
N PHE A 552 -3.39 12.10 8.60
CA PHE A 552 -3.81 12.90 9.76
C PHE A 552 -2.99 12.47 10.98
N TRP A 553 -2.51 13.45 11.76
CA TRP A 553 -1.75 13.16 12.98
C TRP A 553 -2.65 12.58 14.08
N LEU A 554 -2.14 11.55 14.75
CA LEU A 554 -2.65 11.03 16.03
C LEU A 554 -1.60 11.29 17.11
N GLY A 555 -1.96 11.12 18.39
CA GLY A 555 -1.04 11.39 19.50
C GLY A 555 0.02 10.31 19.77
N LEU A 556 0.06 9.20 19.02
CA LEU A 556 0.96 8.08 19.29
C LEU A 556 2.37 8.39 18.77
N SER A 557 3.39 8.32 19.63
CA SER A 557 4.79 8.55 19.25
C SER A 557 5.77 7.81 20.17
N ASP A 558 6.99 7.55 19.70
CA ASP A 558 8.10 6.98 20.46
C ASP A 558 9.16 8.04 20.83
N VAL A 559 8.80 9.33 20.76
CA VAL A 559 9.71 10.46 21.03
C VAL A 559 10.24 10.44 22.47
N GLN A 560 9.44 9.93 23.42
CA GLN A 560 9.85 9.83 24.83
C GLN A 560 10.83 8.69 25.08
N ASP A 561 10.64 7.56 24.41
CA ASP A 561 11.47 6.35 24.52
C ASP A 561 11.49 5.63 23.18
N GLN A 562 12.62 5.71 22.49
CA GLN A 562 12.76 5.25 21.10
C GLN A 562 12.45 3.75 21.01
N GLY A 563 11.50 3.38 20.14
CA GLY A 563 10.98 2.01 20.02
C GLY A 563 9.81 1.66 20.95
N THR A 564 9.47 2.51 21.92
CA THR A 564 8.29 2.36 22.78
C THR A 564 7.28 3.47 22.51
N PHE A 565 6.16 3.12 21.87
CA PHE A 565 5.12 4.08 21.55
C PHE A 565 4.24 4.43 22.76
N SER A 566 3.97 5.72 22.95
CA SER A 566 3.11 6.26 24.00
C SER A 566 2.21 7.38 23.45
N TRP A 567 1.03 7.54 24.05
CA TRP A 567 0.09 8.59 23.67
C TRP A 567 0.51 9.95 24.26
N ALA A 568 0.38 11.02 23.49
CA ALA A 568 0.66 12.38 23.93
C ALA A 568 -0.20 12.81 25.14
N GLY A 569 -1.40 12.25 25.31
CA GLY A 569 -2.27 12.50 26.48
C GLY A 569 -1.85 11.75 27.76
N GLY A 570 -0.85 10.86 27.68
CA GLY A 570 -0.33 10.08 28.80
C GLY A 570 -1.10 8.80 29.13
N GLU A 571 -2.12 8.46 28.34
CA GLU A 571 -2.88 7.22 28.47
C GLU A 571 -2.06 5.98 28.05
N ALA A 572 -2.40 4.82 28.61
CA ALA A 572 -1.79 3.56 28.22
C ALA A 572 -2.24 3.13 26.80
N VAL A 573 -1.32 2.56 26.02
CA VAL A 573 -1.64 2.03 24.68
C VAL A 573 -2.41 0.70 24.82
N SER A 574 -3.75 0.78 24.82
CA SER A 574 -4.64 -0.39 24.94
C SER A 574 -5.09 -0.97 23.60
N PHE A 575 -4.88 -0.24 22.51
CA PHE A 575 -5.31 -0.60 21.17
C PHE A 575 -4.28 -0.15 20.13
N THR A 576 -4.11 -0.95 19.08
CA THR A 576 -3.23 -0.66 17.95
C THR A 576 -3.92 -1.00 16.63
N HIS A 577 -3.67 -0.18 15.61
CA HIS A 577 -4.17 -0.37 14.26
C HIS A 577 -3.08 0.01 13.25
N TRP A 578 -1.96 -0.71 13.33
CA TRP A 578 -0.79 -0.50 12.47
C TRP A 578 -1.07 -0.87 11.02
N ASP A 579 -0.47 -0.13 10.10
CA ASP A 579 -0.42 -0.49 8.68
C ASP A 579 0.62 -1.60 8.44
N ALA A 580 0.62 -2.18 7.23
CA ALA A 580 1.58 -3.18 6.84
C ALA A 580 3.03 -2.63 6.90
N GLY A 581 3.92 -3.33 7.61
CA GLY A 581 5.32 -2.92 7.78
C GLY A 581 5.56 -1.83 8.84
N MET A 582 4.56 -1.52 9.67
CA MET A 582 4.67 -0.60 10.80
C MET A 582 4.70 -1.36 12.14
N PRO A 583 5.27 -0.78 13.22
CA PRO A 583 5.89 0.56 13.31
C PRO A 583 7.38 0.64 12.95
N GLY A 584 8.04 -0.50 12.69
CA GLY A 584 9.46 -0.60 12.39
C GLY A 584 9.90 -2.05 12.34
#